data_AF-A0A521WPI2-F1
#
_entry.id   AF-A0A521WPI2-F1
#
_cell.length_a   1.000
_cell.length_b   1.000
_cell.length_c   1.000
_cell.angle_alpha   90.00
_cell.angle_beta   90.00
_cell.angle_gamma   90.00
#
_symmetry.space_group_name_H-M   'P 1'
#
loop_
_entity.id
_entity.type
_entity.pdbx_description
1 polymer ?
#
loop_
_entity_poly.entity_id
_entity_poly.type
_entity_poly.pdbx_seq_one_letter_code
_entity_poly.pdbx_strand_id
1 'polypeptide(L)'
;MNAQIASLKWTRPEYVELLKERYDGRVDYAQAPAEDFARAAVRLRAPGGERLLVEATTSWSFVGPALRLRAELLGPEYAMQVDSLSTDLSVFLGRAIRGEEGEDLVEKQNAEQGLMPVIADEPGVYGYTAENRHMVQAFLAGRMPDETWHDGLAVTEVLMACYKSAEEGRTIKFPVELGDFIPAVARGAWRD
;
A
#
# COMPACT_ATOMS: atom_id res chain seq x y z
N MET A 1 4.02 -15.10 -5.29
CA MET A 1 4.14 -14.05 -4.26
C MET A 1 4.88 -14.59 -3.05
N ASN A 2 5.65 -13.74 -2.39
CA ASN A 2 6.35 -14.04 -1.15
C ASN A 2 6.08 -12.92 -0.16
N ALA A 3 5.66 -13.24 1.05
CA ALA A 3 5.32 -12.24 2.05
C ALA A 3 5.83 -12.63 3.44
N GLN A 4 5.92 -11.63 4.30
CA GLN A 4 6.26 -11.75 5.71
C GLN A 4 5.47 -10.70 6.49
N ILE A 5 5.02 -11.08 7.68
CA ILE A 5 4.38 -10.21 8.66
C ILE A 5 5.18 -10.26 9.96
N ALA A 6 5.08 -9.22 10.79
CA ALA A 6 5.67 -9.16 12.13
C ALA A 6 4.90 -8.20 13.04
N SER A 7 5.00 -8.41 14.34
CA SER A 7 4.46 -7.53 15.38
C SER A 7 5.62 -6.99 16.22
N LEU A 8 6.11 -5.83 15.81
CA LEU A 8 7.29 -5.18 16.37
C LEU A 8 6.97 -4.27 17.57
N LYS A 9 5.69 -3.88 17.72
CA LYS A 9 5.20 -2.93 18.72
C LYS A 9 4.03 -3.51 19.53
N TRP A 10 2.98 -4.00 18.87
CA TRP A 10 1.70 -4.26 19.55
C TRP A 10 1.72 -5.44 20.53
N THR A 11 2.58 -6.42 20.30
CA THR A 11 2.77 -7.57 21.20
C THR A 11 3.76 -7.33 22.34
N ARG A 12 4.43 -6.16 22.38
CA ARG A 12 5.35 -5.82 23.46
C ARG A 12 4.59 -5.60 24.78
N PRO A 13 5.02 -6.17 25.92
CA PRO A 13 4.26 -6.13 27.17
C PRO A 13 3.82 -4.73 27.60
N GLU A 14 4.69 -3.73 27.46
CA GLU A 14 4.41 -2.35 27.82
C GLU A 14 3.30 -1.71 26.97
N TYR A 15 3.19 -2.07 25.68
CA TYR A 15 2.15 -1.56 24.79
C TYR A 15 0.83 -2.33 24.97
N VAL A 16 0.90 -3.63 25.24
CA VAL A 16 -0.27 -4.44 25.59
C VAL A 16 -0.98 -3.85 26.80
N GLU A 17 -0.26 -3.60 27.89
CA GLU A 17 -0.85 -3.05 29.11
C GLU A 17 -1.36 -1.62 28.92
N LEU A 18 -0.62 -0.78 28.20
CA LEU A 18 -1.05 0.58 27.86
C LEU A 18 -2.37 0.59 27.06
N LEU A 19 -2.50 -0.30 26.08
CA LEU A 19 -3.70 -0.38 25.24
C LEU A 19 -4.89 -0.96 26.00
N LYS A 20 -4.67 -1.98 26.83
CA LYS A 20 -5.69 -2.52 27.74
C LYS A 20 -6.23 -1.43 28.65
N GLU A 21 -5.36 -0.65 29.29
CA GLU A 21 -5.77 0.44 30.17
C GLU A 21 -6.53 1.52 29.40
N ARG A 22 -5.97 1.98 28.27
CA ARG A 22 -6.56 3.07 27.46
C ARG A 22 -7.95 2.73 26.90
N TYR A 23 -8.19 1.48 26.55
CA TYR A 23 -9.41 1.05 25.87
C TYR A 23 -10.32 0.19 26.76
N ASP A 24 -10.16 0.25 28.09
CA ASP A 24 -10.97 -0.49 29.07
C ASP A 24 -11.01 -2.01 28.80
N GLY A 25 -9.86 -2.59 28.45
CA GLY A 25 -9.69 -4.01 28.15
C GLY A 25 -10.25 -4.46 26.79
N ARG A 26 -10.82 -3.56 25.98
CA ARG A 26 -11.37 -3.90 24.65
C ARG A 26 -10.29 -4.20 23.60
N VAL A 27 -9.07 -3.70 23.82
CA VAL A 27 -7.92 -3.95 22.94
C VAL A 27 -6.87 -4.71 23.73
N ASP A 28 -6.71 -5.99 23.39
CA ASP A 28 -5.71 -6.88 23.99
C ASP A 28 -4.99 -7.68 22.90
N TYR A 29 -3.85 -7.17 22.45
CA TYR A 29 -3.02 -7.83 21.44
C TYR A 29 -2.28 -9.08 21.95
N ALA A 30 -2.35 -9.40 23.25
CA ALA A 30 -1.91 -10.72 23.75
C ALA A 30 -2.93 -11.83 23.45
N GLN A 31 -4.21 -11.48 23.29
CA GLN A 31 -5.30 -12.42 23.00
C GLN A 31 -5.73 -12.38 21.53
N ALA A 32 -5.81 -11.19 20.96
CA ALA A 32 -6.17 -10.94 19.57
C ALA A 32 -5.00 -10.24 18.85
N PRO A 33 -3.93 -10.99 18.49
CA PRO A 33 -2.72 -10.41 17.91
C PRO A 33 -3.00 -9.80 16.53
N ALA A 34 -2.24 -8.77 16.19
CA ALA A 34 -2.23 -8.14 14.87
C ALA A 34 -0.79 -7.79 14.49
N GLU A 35 -0.43 -7.99 13.23
CA GLU A 35 0.83 -7.50 12.69
C GLU A 35 0.84 -5.98 12.60
N ASP A 36 1.99 -5.36 12.86
CA ASP A 36 2.23 -3.93 12.68
C ASP A 36 3.32 -3.64 11.64
N PHE A 37 3.80 -4.70 11.00
CA PHE A 37 4.71 -4.67 9.87
C PHE A 37 4.35 -5.79 8.90
N ALA A 38 4.33 -5.48 7.60
CA ALA A 38 4.26 -6.48 6.56
C ALA A 38 5.08 -6.08 5.34
N ARG A 39 5.62 -7.09 4.65
CA ARG A 39 6.24 -6.96 3.32
C ARG A 39 5.71 -8.01 2.37
N ALA A 40 5.61 -7.66 1.08
CA ALA A 40 5.25 -8.59 0.03
C ALA A 40 6.06 -8.32 -1.24
N ALA A 41 6.39 -9.39 -1.96
CA ALA A 41 6.95 -9.38 -3.30
C ALA A 41 6.07 -10.20 -4.23
N VAL A 42 5.48 -9.54 -5.23
CA VAL A 42 4.57 -10.15 -6.21
C VAL A 42 5.21 -10.10 -7.59
N ARG A 43 5.34 -11.27 -8.22
CA ARG A 43 5.86 -11.40 -9.59
C ARG A 43 4.68 -11.58 -10.52
N LEU A 44 4.55 -10.72 -11.51
CA LEU A 44 3.45 -10.70 -12.47
C LEU A 44 4.01 -10.79 -13.90
N ARG A 45 3.09 -10.95 -14.85
CA ARG A 45 3.37 -10.80 -16.28
C ARG A 45 2.42 -9.78 -16.86
N ALA A 46 2.97 -8.82 -17.60
CA ALA A 46 2.18 -7.91 -18.41
C ALA A 46 1.51 -8.67 -19.57
N PRO A 47 0.50 -8.10 -20.23
CA PRO A 47 -0.13 -8.70 -21.41
C PRO A 47 0.87 -9.04 -22.54
N GLY A 48 1.94 -8.25 -22.70
CA GLY A 48 3.02 -8.51 -23.68
C GLY A 48 4.03 -9.59 -23.26
N GLY A 49 3.89 -10.16 -22.06
CA GLY A 49 4.76 -11.21 -21.51
C GLY A 49 5.94 -10.69 -20.69
N GLU A 50 6.13 -9.37 -20.60
CA GLU A 50 7.13 -8.71 -19.77
C GLU A 50 6.96 -9.09 -18.31
N ARG A 51 8.07 -9.23 -17.60
CA ARG A 51 8.07 -9.54 -16.17
C ARG A 51 7.88 -8.24 -15.40
N LEU A 52 6.92 -8.25 -14.48
CA LEU A 52 6.69 -7.15 -13.53
C LEU A 52 7.00 -7.66 -12.12
N LEU A 53 7.57 -6.80 -11.29
CA LEU A 53 7.79 -7.06 -9.88
C LEU A 53 7.17 -5.92 -9.08
N VAL A 54 6.30 -6.28 -8.14
CA VAL A 54 5.74 -5.35 -7.15
C VAL A 54 6.37 -5.70 -5.81
N GLU A 55 7.00 -4.72 -5.17
CA GLU A 55 7.44 -4.82 -3.79
C GLU A 55 6.62 -3.83 -2.96
N ALA A 56 6.00 -4.33 -1.90
CA ALA A 56 5.17 -3.54 -1.00
C ALA A 56 5.66 -3.74 0.43
N THR A 57 5.71 -2.64 1.18
CA THR A 57 5.97 -2.66 2.63
C THR A 57 4.97 -1.75 3.31
N THR A 58 4.46 -2.17 4.46
CA THR A 58 3.56 -1.38 5.30
C THR A 58 4.00 -1.52 6.75
N SER A 59 3.89 -0.44 7.51
CA SER A 59 4.18 -0.47 8.94
C SER A 59 3.39 0.55 9.72
N TRP A 60 2.76 0.10 10.80
CA TRP A 60 2.11 0.94 11.80
C TRP A 60 3.09 1.48 12.85
N SER A 61 4.35 1.08 12.76
CA SER A 61 5.44 1.58 13.60
C SER A 61 6.13 2.81 13.01
N PHE A 62 5.67 3.31 11.85
CA PHE A 62 6.17 4.58 11.32
C PHE A 62 5.78 5.73 12.26
N VAL A 63 6.80 6.42 12.78
CA VAL A 63 6.65 7.63 13.59
C VAL A 63 7.04 8.82 12.71
N GLY A 64 6.04 9.59 12.29
CA GLY A 64 6.22 10.74 11.43
C GLY A 64 5.04 11.71 11.51
N PRO A 65 5.10 12.83 10.77
CA PRO A 65 4.13 13.91 10.90
C PRO A 65 2.72 13.56 10.42
N ALA A 66 2.59 12.63 9.46
CA ALA A 66 1.32 12.17 8.90
C ALA A 66 1.47 10.78 8.24
N LEU A 67 0.40 10.29 7.60
CA LEU A 67 0.42 9.06 6.81
C LEU A 67 1.37 9.20 5.62
N ARG A 68 2.33 8.27 5.51
CA ARG A 68 3.25 8.19 4.37
C ARG A 68 2.81 7.13 3.38
N LEU A 69 2.41 7.58 2.20
CA LEU A 69 2.17 6.77 1.02
C LEU A 69 3.30 7.05 0.04
N ARG A 70 4.07 6.02 -0.30
CA ARG A 70 5.14 6.12 -1.28
C ARG A 70 4.94 5.07 -2.36
N ALA A 71 5.05 5.50 -3.61
CA ALA A 71 5.01 4.62 -4.77
C ALA A 71 6.18 4.95 -5.68
N GLU A 72 6.81 3.91 -6.23
CA GLU A 72 7.87 4.04 -7.23
C GLU A 72 7.58 3.10 -8.38
N LEU A 73 7.77 3.58 -9.59
CA LEU A 73 7.65 2.81 -10.82
C LEU A 73 8.94 2.97 -11.60
N LEU A 74 9.61 1.84 -11.84
CA LEU A 74 10.91 1.80 -12.52
C LEU A 74 10.79 0.95 -13.77
N GLY A 75 11.19 1.50 -14.90
CA GLY A 75 11.28 0.83 -16.18
C GLY A 75 12.63 1.05 -16.85
N PRO A 76 12.88 0.40 -17.99
CA PRO A 76 14.15 0.53 -18.71
C PRO A 76 14.51 1.96 -19.10
N GLU A 77 13.50 2.78 -19.43
CA GLU A 77 13.67 4.15 -19.92
C GLU A 77 12.77 5.15 -19.17
N TYR A 78 12.29 4.80 -17.97
CA TYR A 78 11.50 5.71 -17.17
C TYR A 78 11.60 5.42 -15.67
N ALA A 79 11.46 6.46 -14.86
CA ALA A 79 11.28 6.35 -13.43
C ALA A 79 10.19 7.32 -13.00
N MET A 80 9.32 6.89 -12.09
CA MET A 80 8.29 7.73 -11.48
C MET A 80 8.27 7.51 -9.98
N GLN A 81 8.13 8.57 -9.21
CA GLN A 81 8.09 8.53 -7.75
C GLN A 81 7.00 9.48 -7.22
N VAL A 82 6.26 9.02 -6.22
CA VAL A 82 5.32 9.82 -5.43
C VAL A 82 5.58 9.53 -3.97
N ASP A 83 5.57 10.56 -3.12
CA ASP A 83 5.62 10.44 -1.66
C ASP A 83 4.67 11.48 -1.07
N SER A 84 3.73 11.07 -0.21
CA SER A 84 2.76 11.98 0.39
C SER A 84 3.33 12.92 1.45
N LEU A 85 4.56 12.70 1.93
CA LEU A 85 5.22 13.53 2.95
C LEU A 85 6.35 14.43 2.40
N SER A 86 6.67 14.33 1.11
CA SER A 86 7.61 15.22 0.41
C SER A 86 7.04 15.65 -0.94
N THR A 87 7.69 16.58 -1.64
CA THR A 87 7.21 17.19 -2.90
C THR A 87 6.63 16.21 -3.93
N ASP A 88 5.73 16.76 -4.75
CA ASP A 88 4.94 16.22 -5.87
C ASP A 88 5.59 15.14 -6.75
N LEU A 89 4.72 14.45 -7.51
CA LEU A 89 5.05 13.48 -8.56
C LEU A 89 6.32 13.84 -9.35
N SER A 90 7.34 12.99 -9.24
CA SER A 90 8.57 13.07 -10.03
C SER A 90 8.53 12.06 -11.16
N VAL A 91 8.82 12.48 -12.39
CA VAL A 91 8.90 11.61 -13.58
C VAL A 91 10.19 11.89 -14.33
N PHE A 92 10.91 10.83 -14.68
CA PHE A 92 12.06 10.84 -15.57
C PHE A 92 11.76 9.97 -16.78
N LEU A 93 12.09 10.46 -17.97
CA LEU A 93 11.98 9.74 -19.24
C LEU A 93 13.35 9.72 -19.93
N GLY A 94 13.74 8.54 -20.39
CA GLY A 94 15.00 8.31 -21.10
C GLY A 94 14.94 8.79 -22.55
N ARG A 95 16.11 9.05 -23.13
CA ARG A 95 16.25 9.64 -24.48
C ARG A 95 15.75 8.73 -25.61
N ALA A 96 15.53 7.43 -25.35
CA ALA A 96 14.97 6.51 -26.33
C ALA A 96 13.45 6.71 -26.52
N ILE A 97 12.78 7.41 -25.59
CA ILE A 97 11.36 7.77 -25.69
C ILE A 97 11.24 9.00 -26.60
N ARG A 98 10.60 8.85 -27.76
CA ARG A 98 10.34 9.94 -28.71
C ARG A 98 8.90 10.42 -28.55
N GLY A 99 8.72 11.68 -28.14
CA GLY A 99 7.45 12.40 -28.17
C GLY A 99 7.43 13.46 -29.28
N GLU A 100 6.27 13.99 -29.62
CA GLU A 100 6.18 15.21 -30.42
C GLU A 100 6.64 16.42 -29.58
N GLU A 101 7.41 17.33 -30.18
CA GLU A 101 7.96 18.52 -29.51
C GLU A 101 6.84 19.41 -28.92
N GLY A 102 6.86 19.60 -27.60
CA GLY A 102 5.98 20.58 -26.93
C GLY A 102 5.98 20.47 -25.41
N GLU A 103 6.57 21.48 -24.75
CA GLU A 103 6.63 21.76 -23.30
C GLU A 103 7.62 20.98 -22.44
N ASP A 104 8.86 21.49 -22.42
CA ASP A 104 9.78 21.38 -21.28
C ASP A 104 9.15 22.09 -20.06
N LEU A 105 8.65 21.34 -19.09
CA LEU A 105 8.31 21.85 -17.75
C LEU A 105 9.31 21.28 -16.75
N VAL A 106 10.38 22.03 -16.51
CA VAL A 106 11.30 21.82 -15.39
C VAL A 106 11.32 23.10 -14.57
N GLU A 107 10.78 23.05 -13.35
CA GLU A 107 10.97 24.13 -12.38
C GLU A 107 11.72 23.62 -11.14
N LYS A 108 12.72 24.39 -10.72
CA LYS A 108 13.65 24.12 -9.62
C LYS A 108 13.10 24.68 -8.31
N GLN A 109 13.11 23.90 -7.23
CA GLN A 109 13.54 24.35 -5.88
C GLN A 109 13.96 23.15 -5.02
N ASN A 110 15.02 23.32 -4.23
CA ASN A 110 15.30 22.59 -3.01
C ASN A 110 15.75 23.63 -1.98
N ALA A 111 15.16 23.60 -0.78
CA ALA A 111 15.62 24.33 0.39
C ALA A 111 16.03 23.34 1.48
N GLU A 112 17.10 23.68 2.19
CA GLU A 112 17.70 22.89 3.26
C GLU A 112 17.01 23.15 4.60
N GLN A 113 16.83 22.07 5.37
CA GLN A 113 16.35 21.97 6.76
C GLN A 113 14.85 21.73 6.99
N GLY A 114 14.60 20.88 8.00
CA GLY A 114 13.36 20.15 8.24
C GLY A 114 12.11 21.02 8.30
N LEU A 115 11.21 20.77 7.35
CA LEU A 115 9.86 21.30 7.31
C LEU A 115 8.91 20.26 7.91
N MET A 116 8.03 20.70 8.82
CA MET A 116 6.79 19.99 9.11
C MET A 116 5.91 20.18 7.86
N PRO A 117 5.61 19.13 7.07
CA PRO A 117 4.78 19.29 5.90
C PRO A 117 3.37 19.72 6.35
N VAL A 118 2.92 20.89 5.92
CA VAL A 118 1.53 21.30 6.07
C VAL A 118 0.79 20.80 4.83
N ILE A 119 -0.02 19.77 5.00
CA ILE A 119 -0.90 19.28 3.93
C ILE A 119 -2.10 20.24 3.85
N ALA A 120 -2.04 21.21 2.95
CA ALA A 120 -3.03 22.28 2.86
C ALA A 120 -4.43 21.80 2.43
N ASP A 121 -4.50 20.72 1.65
CA ASP A 121 -5.73 20.06 1.21
C ASP A 121 -5.57 18.52 1.27
N GLU A 122 -5.66 17.97 2.49
CA GLU A 122 -5.55 16.53 2.73
C GLU A 122 -6.55 15.70 1.90
N PRO A 123 -7.85 16.07 1.80
CA PRO A 123 -8.80 15.34 0.97
C PRO A 123 -8.48 15.36 -0.53
N GLY A 124 -7.93 16.47 -1.03
CA GLY A 124 -7.44 16.58 -2.40
C GLY A 124 -6.18 15.73 -2.64
N VAL A 125 -5.20 15.83 -1.75
CA VAL A 125 -3.91 15.12 -1.84
C VAL A 125 -4.09 13.60 -1.78
N TYR A 126 -5.02 13.11 -0.96
CA TYR A 126 -5.34 11.68 -0.90
C TYR A 126 -6.35 11.22 -1.96
N GLY A 127 -6.83 12.12 -2.82
CA GLY A 127 -7.67 11.78 -3.97
C GLY A 127 -9.16 11.58 -3.67
N TYR A 128 -9.59 11.68 -2.41
CA TYR A 128 -10.98 11.42 -2.00
C TYR A 128 -12.00 12.27 -2.78
N THR A 129 -11.67 13.54 -3.04
CA THR A 129 -12.58 14.44 -3.77
C THR A 129 -12.77 14.01 -5.23
N ALA A 130 -11.71 13.51 -5.88
CA ALA A 130 -11.74 13.04 -7.25
C ALA A 130 -12.46 11.69 -7.35
N GLU A 131 -12.16 10.76 -6.44
CA GLU A 131 -12.81 9.45 -6.35
C GLU A 131 -14.32 9.58 -6.15
N ASN A 132 -14.75 10.36 -5.15
CA ASN A 132 -16.17 10.57 -4.87
C ASN A 132 -16.89 11.20 -6.07
N ARG A 133 -16.25 12.18 -6.72
CA ARG A 133 -16.81 12.79 -7.92
C ARG A 133 -16.97 11.77 -9.04
N HIS A 134 -15.96 10.95 -9.31
CA HIS A 134 -16.02 9.90 -10.33
C HIS A 134 -17.15 8.92 -10.07
N MET A 135 -17.26 8.41 -8.84
CA MET A 135 -18.31 7.45 -8.45
C MET A 135 -19.71 8.06 -8.64
N VAL A 136 -19.93 9.30 -8.18
CA VAL A 136 -21.21 10.00 -8.36
C VAL A 136 -21.53 10.22 -9.83
N GLN A 137 -20.56 10.65 -10.64
CA GLN A 137 -20.76 10.86 -12.08
C GLN A 137 -21.01 9.55 -12.82
N ALA A 138 -20.33 8.47 -12.45
CA ALA A 138 -20.57 7.14 -13.00
C ALA A 138 -22.00 6.67 -12.71
N PHE A 139 -22.44 6.84 -11.46
CA PHE A 139 -23.80 6.52 -11.03
C PHE A 139 -24.86 7.32 -11.80
N LEU A 140 -24.69 8.66 -11.88
CA LEU A 140 -25.63 9.53 -12.60
C LEU A 140 -25.71 9.21 -14.09
N ALA A 141 -24.61 8.79 -14.70
CA ALA A 141 -24.55 8.40 -16.11
C ALA A 141 -24.98 6.94 -16.36
N GLY A 142 -25.31 6.17 -15.32
CA GLY A 142 -25.68 4.75 -15.45
C GLY A 142 -24.54 3.88 -16.01
N ARG A 143 -23.28 4.27 -15.80
CA ARG A 143 -22.09 3.54 -16.25
C ARG A 143 -21.39 2.87 -15.07
N MET A 144 -20.70 1.75 -15.34
CA MET A 144 -19.82 1.15 -14.34
C MET A 144 -18.65 2.11 -14.06
N PRO A 145 -18.27 2.34 -12.80
CA PRO A 145 -17.01 3.03 -12.49
C PRO A 145 -15.81 2.21 -12.95
N ASP A 146 -14.67 2.89 -13.07
CA ASP A 146 -13.42 2.29 -13.54
C ASP A 146 -12.91 1.19 -12.59
N GLU A 147 -13.11 1.37 -11.28
CA GLU A 147 -12.83 0.37 -10.26
C GLU A 147 -14.14 -0.27 -9.77
N THR A 148 -14.15 -1.60 -9.72
CA THR A 148 -15.34 -2.40 -9.43
C THR A 148 -15.12 -3.35 -8.26
N TRP A 149 -16.18 -4.05 -7.86
CA TRP A 149 -16.07 -5.11 -6.86
C TRP A 149 -15.16 -6.27 -7.31
N HIS A 150 -14.98 -6.48 -8.62
CA HIS A 150 -14.06 -7.49 -9.12
C HIS A 150 -12.61 -7.11 -8.86
N ASP A 151 -12.27 -5.83 -8.98
CA ASP A 151 -10.94 -5.31 -8.68
C ASP A 151 -10.65 -5.42 -7.18
N GLY A 152 -11.63 -5.07 -6.35
CA GLY A 152 -11.57 -5.29 -4.89
C GLY A 152 -11.39 -6.76 -4.50
N LEU A 153 -12.07 -7.68 -5.19
CA LEU A 153 -11.88 -9.12 -4.98
C LEU A 153 -10.46 -9.55 -5.37
N ALA A 154 -9.95 -9.12 -6.52
CA ALA A 154 -8.61 -9.45 -6.98
C ALA A 154 -7.54 -8.98 -5.98
N VAL A 155 -7.66 -7.75 -5.45
CA VAL A 155 -6.77 -7.24 -4.39
C VAL A 155 -6.86 -8.10 -3.14
N THR A 156 -8.07 -8.48 -2.73
CA THR A 156 -8.30 -9.34 -1.56
C THR A 156 -7.64 -10.70 -1.74
N GLU A 157 -7.78 -11.34 -2.91
CA GLU A 157 -7.13 -12.62 -3.20
C GLU A 157 -5.61 -12.53 -3.12
N VAL A 158 -5.00 -11.43 -3.61
CA VAL A 158 -3.56 -11.20 -3.46
C VAL A 158 -3.17 -11.05 -1.99
N LEU A 159 -3.92 -10.29 -1.20
CA LEU A 159 -3.65 -10.12 0.24
C LEU A 159 -3.76 -11.45 1.00
N MET A 160 -4.80 -12.23 0.73
CA MET A 160 -5.01 -13.53 1.35
C MET A 160 -3.91 -14.53 0.99
N ALA A 161 -3.46 -14.54 -0.27
CA ALA A 161 -2.34 -15.37 -0.67
C ALA A 161 -0.99 -14.86 -0.11
N CYS A 162 -0.85 -13.56 0.20
CA CYS A 162 0.27 -13.04 0.98
C CYS A 162 0.24 -13.54 2.44
N TYR A 163 -0.91 -13.51 3.12
CA TYR A 163 -1.03 -14.13 4.46
C TYR A 163 -0.68 -15.62 4.43
N LYS A 164 -1.19 -16.35 3.44
CA LYS A 164 -0.83 -17.76 3.23
C LYS A 164 0.67 -17.96 3.03
N SER A 165 1.32 -17.06 2.29
CA SER A 165 2.77 -17.08 2.09
C SER A 165 3.54 -16.86 3.38
N ALA A 166 3.10 -15.92 4.22
CA ALA A 166 3.72 -15.61 5.50
C ALA A 166 3.55 -16.77 6.49
N GLU A 167 2.35 -17.36 6.58
CA GLU A 167 2.08 -18.52 7.45
C GLU A 167 2.86 -19.77 7.05
N GLU A 168 3.00 -20.04 5.75
CA GLU A 168 3.69 -21.23 5.27
C GLU A 168 5.21 -21.04 5.12
N GLY A 169 5.72 -19.82 5.34
CA GLY A 169 7.14 -19.50 5.22
C GLY A 169 7.72 -19.74 3.82
N ARG A 170 6.89 -19.71 2.77
CA ARG A 170 7.30 -20.04 1.40
C ARG A 170 6.60 -19.18 0.35
N THR A 171 7.16 -19.18 -0.86
CA THR A 171 6.52 -18.53 -2.01
C THR A 171 5.25 -19.28 -2.43
N ILE A 172 4.14 -18.56 -2.60
CA ILE A 172 2.87 -19.07 -3.12
C ILE A 172 2.76 -18.75 -4.61
N LYS A 173 2.40 -19.75 -5.43
CA LYS A 173 2.07 -19.55 -6.85
C LYS A 173 0.59 -19.19 -6.95
N PHE A 174 0.28 -18.14 -7.70
CA PHE A 174 -1.08 -17.69 -7.96
C PHE A 174 -1.54 -18.15 -9.36
N PRO A 175 -2.82 -18.49 -9.58
CA PRO A 175 -3.90 -18.58 -8.59
C PRO A 175 -3.68 -19.72 -7.58
N VAL A 176 -4.31 -19.61 -6.41
CA VAL A 176 -4.28 -20.60 -5.32
C VAL A 176 -5.68 -20.67 -4.70
N GLU A 177 -6.07 -21.84 -4.20
CA GLU A 177 -7.33 -22.01 -3.47
C GLU A 177 -7.32 -21.23 -2.14
N LEU A 178 -8.26 -20.30 -2.00
CA LEU A 178 -8.39 -19.39 -0.84
C LEU A 178 -9.77 -19.43 -0.18
N GLY A 179 -10.76 -20.14 -0.75
CA GLY A 179 -12.17 -20.05 -0.33
C GLY A 179 -12.42 -20.27 1.17
N ASP A 180 -11.75 -21.26 1.76
CA ASP A 180 -11.84 -21.58 3.19
C ASP A 180 -10.63 -21.10 4.00
N PHE A 181 -9.71 -20.36 3.38
CA PHE A 181 -8.49 -19.92 4.05
C PHE A 181 -8.77 -18.70 4.93
N ILE A 182 -8.65 -18.89 6.25
CA ILE A 182 -8.70 -17.82 7.25
C ILE A 182 -7.30 -17.62 7.82
N PRO A 183 -6.67 -16.44 7.73
CA PRO A 183 -5.32 -16.25 8.26
C PRO A 183 -5.22 -16.53 9.77
N ALA A 184 -4.07 -17.02 10.23
CA ALA A 184 -3.77 -17.29 11.63
C ALA A 184 -3.96 -16.04 12.50
N VAL A 185 -3.64 -14.85 11.97
CA VAL A 185 -3.89 -13.56 12.63
C VAL A 185 -5.38 -13.38 12.88
N ALA A 186 -6.20 -13.55 11.85
CA ALA A 186 -7.66 -13.42 11.94
C ALA A 186 -8.30 -14.48 12.85
N ARG A 187 -7.68 -15.67 12.99
CA ARG A 187 -8.09 -16.70 13.95
C ARG A 187 -7.61 -16.44 15.39
N GLY A 188 -6.77 -15.44 15.63
CA GLY A 188 -6.11 -15.20 16.92
C GLY A 188 -5.04 -16.23 17.31
N ALA A 189 -4.70 -17.13 16.38
CA ALA A 189 -3.76 -18.24 16.57
C ALA A 189 -2.32 -17.88 16.20
N TRP A 190 -2.11 -16.72 15.56
CA TRP A 190 -0.78 -16.27 15.19
C TRP A 190 0.07 -15.92 16.42
N ARG A 191 1.35 -16.29 16.36
CA ARG A 191 2.38 -15.96 17.35
C ARG A 191 3.61 -15.58 16.53
N ASP A 192 4.13 -14.38 16.79
CA ASP A 192 5.35 -13.85 16.16
C ASP A 192 6.61 -14.46 16.79
#